data_AF-A0A5C3EF60-F1
#
_entry.id   AF-A0A5C3EF60-F1
#
_cell.length_a   1.000
_cell.length_b   1.000
_cell.length_c   1.000
_cell.angle_alpha   90.00
_cell.angle_beta   90.00
_cell.angle_gamma   90.00
#
_symmetry.space_group_name_H-M   'P 1'
#
loop_
_entity.id
_entity.type
_entity.pdbx_description
1 polymer ?
#
loop_
_entity_poly.entity_id
_entity_poly.type
_entity_poly.pdbx_seq_one_letter_code
_entity_poly.pdbx_strand_id
1 'polypeptide(L)'
;MQNRSSQLFALSVLLALSLLLLFVGSVDAHEDPKEADKRGKPTLFWFREQYKELYMFKETYPKPRRPKLVTEYPPIITTIVDKLARFGTREWNPNDDAIDLIRRFETATKATLVDTMHPDLIASQPKAVRKQHFRAMQKFVDWLHEHFDEIANLEGKDTTEKLLNRYKDVRNLAVLGAMVPHG
;
A
#
# COMPACT_ATOMS: atom_id res chain seq x y z
N MET A 1 -43.71 -18.09 36.90
CA MET A 1 -42.25 -17.78 36.92
C MET A 1 -41.48 -18.78 36.07
N GLN A 2 -41.65 -18.79 34.75
CA GLN A 2 -41.14 -19.88 33.89
C GLN A 2 -40.49 -19.36 32.59
N ASN A 3 -39.83 -18.19 32.64
CA ASN A 3 -39.26 -17.55 31.45
C ASN A 3 -37.79 -17.07 31.59
N ARG A 4 -37.17 -17.23 32.77
CA ARG A 4 -35.79 -16.77 33.02
C ARG A 4 -34.73 -17.84 32.71
N SER A 5 -35.05 -19.13 32.88
CA SER A 5 -34.09 -20.22 32.67
C SER A 5 -33.74 -20.41 31.19
N SER A 6 -34.73 -20.35 30.30
CA SER A 6 -34.54 -20.53 28.85
C SER A 6 -33.73 -19.39 28.21
N GLN A 7 -33.85 -18.17 28.74
CA GLN A 7 -33.08 -17.00 28.27
C GLN A 7 -31.60 -17.11 28.62
N LEU A 8 -31.26 -17.64 29.80
CA LEU A 8 -29.89 -17.85 30.24
C LEU A 8 -29.17 -18.95 29.43
N PHE A 9 -29.90 -20.00 29.04
CA PHE A 9 -29.37 -21.04 28.14
C PHE A 9 -29.14 -20.54 26.72
N ALA A 10 -30.06 -19.73 26.17
CA ALA A 10 -29.88 -19.14 24.85
C ALA A 10 -28.67 -18.18 24.79
N LEU A 11 -28.47 -17.38 25.84
CA LEU A 11 -27.32 -16.47 25.96
C LEU A 11 -25.98 -17.20 26.05
N SER A 12 -25.91 -18.30 26.79
CA SER A 12 -24.67 -19.08 26.92
C SER A 12 -24.30 -19.82 25.64
N VAL A 13 -25.29 -20.33 24.89
CA VAL A 13 -25.07 -20.94 23.57
C VAL A 13 -24.58 -19.89 22.55
N LEU A 14 -25.19 -18.70 22.53
CA LEU A 14 -24.75 -17.60 21.66
C LEU A 14 -23.33 -17.11 21.99
N LEU A 15 -22.97 -17.07 23.27
CA LEU A 15 -21.62 -16.70 23.71
C LEU A 15 -20.58 -17.76 23.35
N ALA A 16 -20.94 -19.05 23.43
CA ALA A 16 -20.07 -20.13 23.00
C ALA A 16 -19.88 -20.15 21.47
N LEU A 17 -20.92 -19.83 20.70
CA LEU A 17 -20.85 -19.73 19.24
C LEU A 17 -19.98 -18.56 18.78
N SER A 18 -20.07 -17.40 19.44
CA SER A 18 -19.22 -16.24 19.12
C SER A 18 -17.75 -16.47 19.51
N LEU A 19 -17.49 -17.21 20.59
CA LEU A 19 -16.14 -17.67 20.94
C LEU A 19 -15.57 -18.66 19.92
N LEU A 20 -16.39 -19.56 19.36
CA LEU A 20 -15.94 -20.49 18.30
C LEU A 20 -15.62 -19.77 16.99
N LEU A 21 -16.36 -18.72 16.63
CA LEU A 21 -16.09 -17.91 15.43
C LEU A 21 -14.78 -17.13 15.52
N LEU A 22 -14.30 -16.81 16.73
CA LEU A 22 -12.98 -16.20 16.93
C LEU A 22 -11.81 -17.15 16.61
N PHE A 23 -12.04 -18.47 16.63
CA PHE A 23 -11.02 -19.47 16.27
C PHE A 23 -11.01 -19.87 14.79
N VAL A 24 -12.06 -19.56 14.03
CA VAL A 24 -12.11 -19.85 12.57
C VAL A 24 -11.31 -18.82 11.75
N GLY A 25 -10.97 -17.68 12.35
CA GLY A 25 -10.27 -16.57 11.67
C GLY A 25 -8.74 -16.68 11.55
N SER A 26 -8.10 -17.73 12.07
CA SER A 26 -6.64 -17.86 12.03
C SER A 26 -6.18 -19.32 11.91
N VAL A 27 -6.65 -20.01 10.87
CA VAL A 27 -5.91 -21.15 10.32
C VAL A 27 -5.08 -20.59 9.18
N ASP A 28 -3.85 -20.18 9.48
CA ASP A 28 -2.82 -20.00 8.47
C ASP A 28 -2.48 -21.42 7.99
N ALA A 29 -3.32 -21.98 7.11
CA ALA A 29 -3.04 -23.23 6.46
C ALA A 29 -1.74 -23.01 5.70
N HIS A 30 -0.67 -23.64 6.17
CA HIS A 30 0.65 -23.58 5.55
C HIS A 30 0.49 -24.14 4.14
N GLU A 31 0.31 -23.23 3.20
CA GLU A 31 0.14 -23.56 1.80
C GLU A 31 1.41 -24.26 1.30
N ASP A 32 1.25 -25.29 0.47
CA ASP A 32 2.38 -25.92 -0.22
C ASP A 32 3.14 -24.82 -0.99
N PRO A 33 4.45 -24.62 -0.71
CA PRO A 33 5.27 -23.63 -1.40
C PRO A 33 5.19 -23.73 -2.93
N LYS A 34 5.00 -24.93 -3.48
CA LYS A 34 4.88 -25.16 -4.93
C LYS A 34 3.57 -24.61 -5.51
N GLU A 35 2.49 -24.67 -4.75
CA GLU A 35 1.20 -24.09 -5.16
C GLU A 35 1.25 -22.57 -5.08
N ALA A 36 1.87 -22.01 -4.04
CA ALA A 36 2.10 -20.57 -3.90
C ALA A 36 2.92 -20.02 -5.08
N ASP A 37 4.01 -20.71 -5.44
CA ASP A 37 4.85 -20.39 -6.61
C ASP A 37 4.06 -20.44 -7.93
N LYS A 38 3.23 -21.48 -8.11
CA LYS A 38 2.42 -21.65 -9.33
C LYS A 38 1.40 -20.52 -9.47
N ARG A 39 0.78 -20.07 -8.38
CA ARG A 39 -0.14 -18.92 -8.38
C ARG A 39 0.59 -17.58 -8.50
N GLY A 40 1.84 -17.50 -8.05
CA GLY A 40 2.63 -16.27 -8.07
C GLY A 40 3.20 -15.88 -9.41
N LYS A 41 3.53 -16.86 -10.25
CA LYS A 41 4.15 -16.63 -11.57
C LYS A 41 3.32 -15.68 -12.46
N PRO A 42 1.99 -15.87 -12.62
CA PRO A 42 1.17 -14.92 -13.37
C PRO A 42 1.19 -13.50 -12.75
N THR A 43 1.03 -13.37 -11.44
CA THR A 43 0.98 -12.06 -10.77
C THR A 43 2.30 -11.31 -10.88
N LEU A 44 3.44 -11.99 -10.71
CA LEU A 44 4.76 -11.38 -10.87
C LEU A 44 5.06 -11.00 -12.32
N PHE A 45 4.59 -11.80 -13.28
CA PHE A 45 4.64 -11.44 -14.70
C PHE A 45 3.86 -10.16 -14.98
N TRP A 46 2.60 -10.08 -14.54
CA TRP A 46 1.79 -8.86 -14.68
C TRP A 46 2.41 -7.64 -13.99
N PHE A 47 2.97 -7.83 -12.79
CA PHE A 47 3.72 -6.77 -12.10
C PHE A 47 4.87 -6.23 -12.94
N ARG A 48 5.68 -7.12 -13.55
CA ARG A 48 6.80 -6.74 -14.42
C ARG A 48 6.34 -5.95 -15.63
N GLU A 49 5.26 -6.37 -16.28
CA GLU A 49 4.73 -5.65 -17.45
C GLU A 49 4.22 -4.26 -17.07
N GLN A 50 3.42 -4.14 -15.99
CA GLN A 50 2.95 -2.83 -15.52
C GLN A 50 4.09 -1.93 -15.04
N TYR A 51 5.12 -2.51 -14.41
CA TYR A 51 6.31 -1.78 -14.01
C TYR A 51 7.05 -1.18 -15.23
N LYS A 52 7.16 -1.93 -16.34
CA LYS A 52 7.82 -1.44 -17.57
C LYS A 52 7.06 -0.25 -18.18
N GLU A 53 5.73 -0.32 -18.24
CA GLU A 53 4.89 0.78 -18.72
C GLU A 53 5.06 2.04 -17.87
N LEU A 54 5.12 1.88 -16.54
CA LEU A 54 5.37 2.98 -15.60
C LEU A 54 6.77 3.59 -15.71
N TYR A 55 7.78 2.76 -15.97
CA TYR A 55 9.19 3.16 -15.93
C TYR A 55 9.77 3.48 -17.31
N MET A 56 8.93 3.87 -18.29
CA MET A 56 9.34 4.27 -19.64
C MET A 56 10.07 5.63 -19.68
N PHE A 57 11.20 5.72 -18.96
CA PHE A 57 12.29 6.62 -19.27
C PHE A 57 13.34 5.81 -20.03
N LYS A 58 13.76 6.31 -21.19
CA LYS A 58 14.68 5.71 -22.17
C LYS A 58 16.10 5.43 -21.63
N GLU A 59 16.25 4.67 -20.56
CA GLU A 59 17.53 4.14 -20.10
C GLU A 59 17.36 2.72 -19.57
N THR A 60 18.41 1.92 -19.79
CA THR A 60 18.60 0.55 -19.33
C THR A 60 17.94 0.32 -17.98
N TYR A 61 16.97 -0.60 -17.95
CA TYR A 61 16.22 -1.06 -16.78
C TYR A 61 17.08 -0.97 -15.51
N PRO A 62 16.82 -0.03 -14.58
CA PRO A 62 17.73 0.23 -13.49
C PRO A 62 17.85 -1.05 -12.68
N LYS A 63 19.05 -1.65 -12.66
CA LYS A 63 19.32 -2.76 -11.75
C LYS A 63 18.97 -2.29 -10.33
N PRO A 64 18.33 -3.13 -9.51
CA PRO A 64 17.96 -2.74 -8.17
C PRO A 64 19.21 -2.22 -7.44
N ARG A 65 19.08 -1.10 -6.73
CA ARG A 65 20.17 -0.54 -5.93
C ARG A 65 20.38 -1.41 -4.68
N ARG A 66 20.95 -2.61 -4.90
CA ARG A 66 21.19 -3.72 -3.96
C ARG A 66 19.94 -4.53 -3.63
N PRO A 67 20.03 -5.88 -3.60
CA PRO A 67 18.98 -6.72 -3.04
C PRO A 67 18.97 -6.56 -1.52
N LYS A 68 18.31 -5.52 -1.01
CA LYS A 68 18.08 -5.37 0.43
C LYS A 68 16.65 -5.80 0.74
N LEU A 69 16.53 -6.92 1.45
CA LEU A 69 15.31 -7.22 2.18
C LEU A 69 15.17 -6.18 3.27
N VAL A 70 14.08 -5.41 3.23
CA VAL A 70 13.77 -4.51 4.33
C VAL A 70 12.81 -5.21 5.26
N THR A 71 13.18 -5.30 6.53
CA THR A 71 12.30 -5.83 7.58
C THR A 71 11.23 -4.82 7.97
N GLU A 72 11.51 -3.53 7.74
CA GLU A 72 10.65 -2.41 8.08
C GLU A 72 10.45 -1.48 6.88
N TYR A 73 9.26 -0.89 6.82
CA TYR A 73 8.91 0.03 5.74
C TYR A 73 9.63 1.38 5.92
N PRO A 74 10.21 1.98 4.86
CA PRO A 74 10.85 3.29 4.96
C PRO A 74 9.90 4.35 5.53
N PRO A 75 10.20 4.95 6.69
CA PRO A 75 9.24 5.81 7.39
C PRO A 75 8.97 7.11 6.64
N ILE A 76 9.87 7.54 5.75
CA ILE A 76 9.75 8.80 5.02
C ILE A 76 8.43 8.92 4.25
N ILE A 77 8.00 7.86 3.56
CA ILE A 77 6.77 7.86 2.76
C ILE A 77 5.55 7.99 3.68
N THR A 78 5.48 7.18 4.73
CA THR A 78 4.36 7.23 5.68
C THR A 78 4.30 8.55 6.42
N THR A 79 5.44 9.08 6.88
CA THR A 79 5.52 10.37 7.57
C THR A 79 5.06 11.51 6.68
N ILE A 80 5.41 11.51 5.39
CA ILE A 80 4.96 12.55 4.46
C ILE A 80 3.44 12.47 4.28
N VAL A 81 2.89 11.28 4.02
CA VAL A 81 1.44 11.12 3.83
C VAL A 81 0.67 11.52 5.09
N ASP A 82 1.15 11.13 6.28
CA ASP A 82 0.49 11.46 7.54
C ASP A 82 0.60 12.97 7.88
N LYS A 83 1.64 13.66 7.37
CA LYS A 83 1.72 15.13 7.42
C LYS A 83 0.71 15.77 6.45
N LEU A 84 0.71 15.32 5.20
CA LEU A 84 -0.20 15.84 4.16
C LEU A 84 -1.66 15.69 4.58
N ALA A 85 -2.05 14.59 5.23
CA ALA A 85 -3.40 14.38 5.76
C ALA A 85 -3.88 15.47 6.75
N ARG A 86 -2.97 16.30 7.28
CA ARG A 86 -3.31 17.42 8.17
C ARG A 86 -3.43 18.74 7.42
N PHE A 87 -3.12 18.79 6.12
CA PHE A 87 -3.18 20.00 5.31
C PHE A 87 -4.58 20.63 5.35
N GLY A 88 -4.64 21.95 5.52
CA GLY A 88 -5.90 22.68 5.67
C GLY A 88 -6.62 22.50 7.01
N THR A 89 -6.11 21.66 7.92
CA THR A 89 -6.67 21.46 9.27
C THR A 89 -5.97 22.33 10.31
N ARG A 90 -6.53 22.41 11.52
CA ARG A 90 -5.88 23.07 12.67
C ARG A 90 -4.60 22.36 13.13
N GLU A 91 -4.41 21.11 12.74
CA GLU A 91 -3.20 20.32 13.06
C GLU A 91 -2.10 20.48 12.01
N TRP A 92 -2.33 21.28 10.96
CA TRP A 92 -1.29 21.62 9.99
C TRP A 92 -0.19 22.42 10.67
N ASN A 93 1.06 21.96 10.51
CA ASN A 93 2.21 22.74 10.94
C ASN A 93 2.42 23.89 9.94
N PRO A 94 2.34 25.17 10.35
CA PRO A 94 2.47 26.30 9.44
C PRO A 94 3.87 26.41 8.78
N ASN A 95 4.87 25.70 9.32
CA ASN A 95 6.21 25.62 8.72
C ASN A 95 6.34 24.52 7.65
N ASP A 96 5.35 23.63 7.53
CA ASP A 96 5.34 22.62 6.48
C ASP A 96 4.78 23.23 5.18
N ASP A 97 5.38 22.87 4.04
CA ASP A 97 4.96 23.26 2.70
C ASP A 97 4.42 22.01 1.98
N ALA A 98 3.16 22.05 1.53
CA ALA A 98 2.51 20.92 0.90
C ALA A 98 3.19 20.51 -0.41
N ILE A 99 3.67 21.49 -1.19
CA ILE A 99 4.36 21.25 -2.45
C ILE A 99 5.73 20.62 -2.21
N ASP A 100 6.49 21.11 -1.22
CA ASP A 100 7.75 20.47 -0.82
C ASP A 100 7.53 19.02 -0.36
N LEU A 101 6.50 18.78 0.47
CA LEU A 101 6.15 17.43 0.91
C LEU A 101 5.79 16.53 -0.28
N ILE A 102 5.01 17.00 -1.26
CA ILE A 102 4.72 16.25 -2.51
C ILE A 102 6.02 15.91 -3.25
N ARG A 103 6.94 16.87 -3.44
CA ARG A 103 8.21 16.65 -4.14
C ARG A 103 9.11 15.65 -3.42
N ARG A 104 9.11 15.69 -2.09
CA ARG A 104 9.81 14.69 -1.24
C ARG A 104 9.16 13.31 -1.33
N PHE A 105 7.83 13.25 -1.43
CA PHE A 105 7.09 12.01 -1.67
C PHE A 105 7.45 11.41 -3.02
N GLU A 106 7.56 12.21 -4.09
CA GLU A 106 8.05 11.79 -5.41
C GLU A 106 9.45 11.22 -5.36
N THR A 107 10.36 11.90 -4.67
CA THR A 107 11.74 11.44 -4.53
C THR A 107 11.80 10.09 -3.80
N ALA A 108 11.07 9.96 -2.69
CA ALA A 108 11.02 8.72 -1.92
C ALA A 108 10.35 7.57 -2.70
N THR A 109 9.27 7.86 -3.43
CA THR A 109 8.58 6.87 -4.26
C THR A 109 9.48 6.36 -5.37
N LYS A 110 10.18 7.25 -6.09
CA LYS A 110 11.17 6.87 -7.10
C LYS A 110 12.26 5.96 -6.52
N ALA A 111 12.75 6.27 -5.32
CA ALA A 111 13.73 5.42 -4.63
C ALA A 111 13.16 4.02 -4.35
N THR A 112 11.90 3.90 -3.93
CA THR A 112 11.28 2.59 -3.71
C THR A 112 11.05 1.81 -5.01
N LEU A 113 10.70 2.48 -6.12
CA LEU A 113 10.50 1.82 -7.41
C LEU A 113 11.77 1.12 -7.91
N VAL A 114 12.95 1.71 -7.70
CA VAL A 114 14.25 1.11 -8.06
C VAL A 114 14.89 0.25 -6.96
N ASP A 115 14.16 0.00 -5.88
CA ASP A 115 14.61 -0.79 -4.73
C ASP A 115 13.51 -1.76 -4.28
N THR A 116 12.80 -1.48 -3.18
CA THR A 116 11.88 -2.43 -2.55
C THR A 116 10.64 -2.80 -3.39
N MET A 117 10.24 -1.94 -4.33
CA MET A 117 9.18 -2.20 -5.32
C MET A 117 9.72 -2.66 -6.69
N HIS A 118 11.02 -2.88 -6.83
CA HIS A 118 11.59 -3.35 -8.07
C HIS A 118 11.10 -4.78 -8.37
N PRO A 119 10.80 -5.15 -9.64
CA PRO A 119 10.23 -6.47 -9.95
C PRO A 119 11.12 -7.67 -9.60
N ASP A 120 12.43 -7.46 -9.45
CA ASP A 120 13.36 -8.51 -9.00
C ASP A 120 13.42 -8.64 -7.47
N LEU A 121 12.89 -7.67 -6.73
CA LEU A 121 12.96 -7.63 -5.26
C LEU A 121 11.59 -7.77 -4.61
N ILE A 122 10.51 -7.32 -5.26
CA ILE A 122 9.17 -7.25 -4.66
C ILE A 122 8.71 -8.60 -4.12
N ALA A 123 8.94 -9.71 -4.84
CA ALA A 123 8.53 -11.05 -4.41
C ALA A 123 9.20 -11.48 -3.10
N SER A 124 10.45 -11.06 -2.90
CA SER A 124 11.26 -11.39 -1.73
C SER A 124 10.94 -10.50 -0.52
N GLN A 125 10.34 -9.31 -0.72
CA GLN A 125 10.00 -8.42 0.39
C GLN A 125 8.92 -9.01 1.31
N PRO A 126 8.93 -8.75 2.62
CA PRO A 126 7.85 -9.18 3.51
C PRO A 126 6.46 -8.71 3.05
N LYS A 127 5.42 -9.56 3.17
CA LYS A 127 4.02 -9.21 2.84
C LYS A 127 3.56 -7.93 3.52
N ALA A 128 4.02 -7.66 4.74
CA ALA A 128 3.75 -6.42 5.46
C ALA A 128 4.30 -5.19 4.71
N VAL A 129 5.54 -5.25 4.21
CA VAL A 129 6.18 -4.20 3.41
C VAL A 129 5.42 -3.99 2.09
N ARG A 130 5.08 -5.08 1.38
CA ARG A 130 4.32 -5.00 0.11
C ARG A 130 2.94 -4.34 0.30
N LYS A 131 2.20 -4.74 1.34
CA LYS A 131 0.92 -4.11 1.71
C LYS A 131 1.10 -2.66 2.11
N GLN A 132 2.21 -2.31 2.76
CA GLN A 132 2.47 -0.94 3.18
C GLN A 132 2.74 -0.01 1.99
N HIS A 133 3.40 -0.48 0.92
CA HIS A 133 3.48 0.27 -0.34
C HIS A 133 2.09 0.63 -0.85
N PHE A 134 1.19 -0.34 -0.94
CA PHE A 134 -0.19 -0.08 -1.39
C PHE A 134 -0.89 0.96 -0.51
N ARG A 135 -0.88 0.76 0.82
CA ARG A 135 -1.54 1.68 1.77
C ARG A 135 -1.02 3.11 1.64
N ALA A 136 0.29 3.30 1.53
CA ALA A 136 0.89 4.62 1.43
C ALA A 136 0.51 5.33 0.12
N MET A 137 0.59 4.62 -1.02
CA MET A 137 0.23 5.18 -2.33
C MET A 137 -1.27 5.47 -2.42
N GLN A 138 -2.11 4.59 -1.85
CA GLN A 138 -3.56 4.80 -1.77
C GLN A 138 -3.89 6.07 -0.98
N LYS A 139 -3.36 6.20 0.25
CA LYS A 139 -3.56 7.41 1.05
C LYS A 139 -3.12 8.68 0.33
N PHE A 140 -1.97 8.66 -0.37
CA PHE A 140 -1.52 9.82 -1.13
C PHE A 140 -2.44 10.17 -2.31
N VAL A 141 -2.89 9.16 -3.06
CA VAL A 141 -3.84 9.36 -4.18
C VAL A 141 -5.16 9.92 -3.67
N ASP A 142 -5.68 9.40 -2.57
CA ASP A 142 -6.92 9.87 -1.96
C ASP A 142 -6.77 11.32 -1.51
N TRP A 143 -5.67 11.63 -0.81
CA TRP A 143 -5.36 13.00 -0.39
C TRP A 143 -5.23 13.97 -1.57
N LEU A 144 -4.49 13.60 -2.62
CA LEU A 144 -4.31 14.45 -3.80
C LEU A 144 -5.62 14.64 -4.58
N HIS A 145 -6.51 13.65 -4.53
CA HIS A 145 -7.84 13.77 -5.13
C HIS A 145 -8.74 14.71 -4.31
N GLU A 146 -8.70 14.62 -2.99
CA GLU A 146 -9.46 15.49 -2.08
C GLU A 146 -9.02 16.95 -2.16
N HIS A 147 -7.71 17.20 -2.26
CA HIS A 147 -7.13 18.54 -2.34
C HIS A 147 -6.75 18.96 -3.77
N PHE A 148 -7.40 18.39 -4.78
CA PHE A 148 -7.01 18.59 -6.16
C PHE A 148 -7.02 20.08 -6.54
N ASP A 149 -8.08 20.81 -6.16
CA ASP A 149 -8.24 22.20 -6.55
C ASP A 149 -7.21 23.11 -5.87
N GLU A 150 -6.90 22.88 -4.59
CA GLU A 150 -5.87 23.62 -3.87
C GLU A 150 -4.49 23.42 -4.50
N ILE A 151 -4.13 22.17 -4.84
CA ILE A 151 -2.85 21.88 -5.47
C ILE A 151 -2.82 22.39 -6.92
N ALA A 152 -3.93 22.29 -7.65
CA ALA A 152 -4.06 22.85 -9.00
C ALA A 152 -3.91 24.37 -9.03
N ASN A 153 -4.37 25.07 -8.00
CA ASN A 153 -4.16 26.51 -7.85
C ASN A 153 -2.69 26.88 -7.58
N LEU A 154 -1.91 25.98 -6.98
CA LEU A 154 -0.50 26.21 -6.62
C LEU A 154 0.48 25.82 -7.76
N GLU A 155 0.30 24.63 -8.36
CA GLU A 155 1.25 24.07 -9.36
C GLU A 155 0.68 24.04 -10.79
N GLY A 156 -0.59 24.43 -10.96
CA GLY A 156 -1.32 24.35 -12.22
C GLY A 156 -2.13 23.06 -12.36
N LYS A 157 -3.29 23.17 -13.02
CA LYS A 157 -4.23 22.06 -13.22
C LYS A 157 -3.61 20.89 -13.99
N ASP A 158 -2.95 21.16 -15.12
CA ASP A 158 -2.33 20.12 -15.95
C ASP A 158 -1.21 19.37 -15.20
N THR A 159 -0.43 20.09 -14.39
CA THR A 159 0.63 19.50 -13.54
C THR A 159 0.00 18.55 -12.51
N THR A 160 -1.06 19.01 -11.84
CA THR A 160 -1.75 18.26 -10.79
C THR A 160 -2.45 17.03 -11.35
N GLU A 161 -3.05 17.13 -12.55
CA GLU A 161 -3.65 15.99 -13.23
C GLU A 161 -2.61 14.93 -13.63
N LYS A 162 -1.46 15.35 -14.18
CA LYS A 162 -0.35 14.44 -14.48
C LYS A 162 0.18 13.76 -13.22
N LEU A 163 0.30 14.51 -12.13
CA LEU A 163 0.72 13.99 -10.82
C LEU A 163 -0.26 12.93 -10.32
N LEU A 164 -1.56 13.25 -10.32
CA LEU A 164 -2.61 12.32 -9.88
C LEU A 164 -2.59 11.04 -10.71
N ASN A 165 -2.59 11.14 -12.03
CA ASN A 165 -2.59 9.97 -12.91
C ASN A 165 -1.35 9.09 -12.69
N ARG A 166 -0.15 9.69 -12.62
CA ARG A 166 1.08 8.97 -12.28
C ARG A 166 0.95 8.18 -10.98
N TYR A 167 0.40 8.79 -9.94
CA TYR A 167 0.28 8.12 -8.65
C TYR A 167 -0.86 7.11 -8.58
N LYS A 168 -1.91 7.25 -9.39
CA LYS A 168 -2.89 6.18 -9.60
C LYS A 168 -2.21 4.96 -10.18
N ASP A 169 -1.31 5.13 -11.16
CA ASP A 169 -0.58 4.03 -11.77
C ASP A 169 0.39 3.37 -10.78
N VAL A 170 1.15 4.16 -10.01
CA VAL A 170 2.04 3.63 -8.95
C VAL A 170 1.25 2.88 -7.87
N ARG A 171 0.07 3.38 -7.47
CA ARG A 171 -0.85 2.71 -6.54
C ARG A 171 -1.35 1.39 -7.12
N ASN A 172 -1.72 1.35 -8.40
CA ASN A 172 -2.15 0.12 -9.08
C ASN A 172 -1.01 -0.91 -9.14
N LEU A 173 0.22 -0.47 -9.43
CA LEU A 173 1.41 -1.32 -9.35
C LEU A 173 1.61 -1.86 -7.92
N ALA A 174 1.44 -1.03 -6.90
CA ALA A 174 1.56 -1.47 -5.50
C ALA A 174 0.49 -2.49 -5.10
N VAL A 175 -0.73 -2.41 -5.66
CA VAL A 175 -1.78 -3.44 -5.50
C VAL A 175 -1.27 -4.78 -6.04
N LEU A 176 -0.72 -4.80 -7.26
CA LEU A 176 -0.16 -6.02 -7.85
C LEU A 176 0.99 -6.56 -7.01
N GLY A 177 1.88 -5.69 -6.52
CA GLY A 177 2.98 -6.05 -5.63
C GLY A 177 2.50 -6.70 -4.33
N ALA A 178 1.43 -6.19 -3.73
CA ALA A 178 0.82 -6.77 -2.53
C ALA A 178 0.18 -8.15 -2.77
N MET A 179 -0.17 -8.47 -4.02
CA MET A 179 -0.74 -9.75 -4.43
C MET A 179 0.31 -10.80 -4.82
N VAL A 180 1.57 -10.42 -5.00
CA VAL A 180 2.65 -11.40 -5.25
C VAL A 180 2.74 -12.32 -4.03
N PRO A 181 2.57 -13.65 -4.19
CA PRO A 181 2.69 -14.58 -3.08
C PRO A 181 4.13 -14.65 -2.57
N HIS A 182 4.28 -15.10 -1.34
CA HIS A 182 5.61 -15.39 -0.80
C HIS A 182 6.16 -16.65 -1.48
N GLY A 183 7.37 -16.54 -2.01
CA GLY A 183 8.25 -17.70 -2.21
C GLY A 183 9.01 -18.02 -0.94
#